data_AF-A0A0F9HII6-F1
#
_entry.id   AF-A0A0F9HII6-F1
#
_cell.length_a   1.000
_cell.length_b   1.000
_cell.length_c   1.000
_cell.angle_alpha   90.00
_cell.angle_beta   90.00
_cell.angle_gamma   90.00
#
_symmetry.space_group_name_H-M   'P 1'
#
loop_
_entity.id
_entity.type
_entity.pdbx_description
1 polymer ?
#
loop_
_entity_poly.entity_id
_entity_poly.type
_entity_poly.pdbx_seq_one_letter_code
_entity_poly.pdbx_strand_id
1 'polypeptide(L)'
;MLTVEAGSASLFTIERNGRLSSSGYLINFLIALSCIGTLVYPILDAGGIMRLNCIFKSITGLPCPTCGYSTAIGCLLSGDISHSFLHNPAWIFWIAFQVGLVFIGIKSIVTGRQAVIPVKLIVALAIILVLTWVAKFIIGPEFY
;
A
#
# COMPACT_ATOMS: atom_id res chain seq x y z
N MET A 1 1.22 3.35 39.00
CA MET A 1 2.26 3.86 38.10
C MET A 1 3.34 2.79 37.80
N LEU A 2 2.98 1.50 37.67
CA LEU A 2 3.95 0.38 37.61
C LEU A 2 3.66 -0.69 36.53
N THR A 3 2.81 -0.42 35.54
CA THR A 3 2.45 -1.40 34.49
C THR A 3 2.97 -1.04 33.09
N VAL A 4 3.58 0.15 32.91
CA VAL A 4 4.07 0.60 31.60
C VAL A 4 5.49 0.08 31.30
N GLU A 5 6.32 -0.13 32.32
CA GLU A 5 7.73 -0.51 32.14
C GLU A 5 7.90 -1.98 31.69
N ALA A 6 7.07 -2.90 32.18
CA ALA A 6 7.16 -4.32 31.79
C ALA A 6 6.73 -4.57 30.33
N GLY A 7 5.74 -3.82 29.84
CA GLY A 7 5.27 -3.91 28.45
C GLY A 7 6.29 -3.36 27.46
N SER A 8 6.89 -2.20 27.78
CA SER A 8 7.91 -1.56 26.95
C SER A 8 9.21 -2.40 26.91
N ALA A 9 9.66 -2.93 28.05
CA ALA A 9 10.86 -3.75 28.12
C ALA A 9 10.75 -5.04 27.27
N SER A 10 9.60 -5.72 27.25
CA SER A 10 9.41 -6.93 26.44
C SER A 10 9.36 -6.64 24.94
N LEU A 11 8.79 -5.49 24.55
CA LEU A 11 8.75 -5.04 23.15
C LEU A 11 10.17 -4.75 22.62
N PHE A 12 11.00 -4.06 23.41
CA PHE A 12 12.39 -3.76 23.04
C PHE A 12 13.30 -5.00 23.00
N THR A 13 13.00 -6.03 23.80
CA THR A 13 13.80 -7.26 23.80
C THR A 13 13.54 -8.12 22.55
N ILE A 14 12.36 -8.00 21.92
CA ILE A 14 12.02 -8.69 20.67
C ILE A 14 12.85 -8.16 19.49
N GLU A 15 13.04 -6.84 19.39
CA GLU A 15 13.79 -6.22 18.28
C GLU A 15 15.31 -6.44 18.38
N ARG A 16 15.84 -6.76 19.57
CA ARG A 16 17.29 -6.72 19.85
C ARG A 16 18.12 -7.80 19.13
N ASN A 17 17.50 -8.86 18.59
CA ASN A 17 18.21 -10.00 17.98
C ASN A 17 18.02 -10.13 16.45
N GLY A 18 17.27 -9.23 15.81
CA GLY A 18 16.99 -9.29 14.36
C GLY A 18 16.22 -10.54 13.89
N ARG A 19 15.74 -11.37 14.83
CA ARG A 19 14.91 -12.56 14.57
C ARG A 19 13.44 -12.18 14.64
N LEU A 20 12.63 -12.81 13.80
CA LEU A 20 11.20 -12.56 13.72
C LEU A 20 10.47 -13.20 14.91
N SER A 21 9.71 -12.41 15.67
CA SER A 21 8.82 -12.90 16.72
C SER A 21 7.56 -13.54 16.14
N SER A 22 6.79 -14.29 16.94
CA SER A 22 5.49 -14.83 16.54
C SER A 22 4.53 -13.74 16.04
N SER A 23 4.52 -12.56 16.69
CA SER A 23 3.76 -11.40 16.22
C SER A 23 4.31 -10.85 14.89
N GLY A 24 5.63 -10.85 14.71
CA GLY A 24 6.28 -10.46 13.46
C GLY A 24 5.88 -11.36 12.28
N TYR A 25 5.77 -12.67 12.48
CA TYR A 25 5.27 -13.60 11.46
C TYR A 25 3.84 -13.24 11.04
N LEU A 26 2.95 -13.05 12.02
CA LEU A 26 1.56 -12.69 11.76
C LEU A 26 1.45 -11.36 11.01
N ILE A 27 2.18 -10.33 11.45
CA ILE A 27 2.17 -9.01 10.81
C ILE A 27 2.64 -9.10 9.35
N ASN A 28 3.77 -9.76 9.09
CA ASN A 28 4.28 -9.90 7.71
C ASN A 28 3.33 -10.71 6.83
N PHE A 29 2.68 -11.73 7.38
CA PHE A 29 1.68 -12.52 6.66
C PHE A 29 0.45 -11.66 6.28
N LEU A 30 -0.08 -10.89 7.23
CA LEU A 30 -1.22 -9.99 6.98
C LEU A 30 -0.86 -8.88 5.98
N ILE A 31 0.35 -8.32 6.05
CA ILE A 31 0.84 -7.34 5.06
C ILE A 31 0.92 -7.96 3.68
N ALA A 32 1.51 -9.15 3.55
CA ALA A 32 1.62 -9.83 2.26
C ALA A 32 0.24 -10.17 1.68
N LEU A 33 -0.66 -10.71 2.51
CA LEU A 33 -2.02 -11.06 2.11
C LEU A 33 -2.81 -9.83 1.65
N SER A 34 -2.76 -8.73 2.41
CA SER A 34 -3.44 -7.49 2.04
C SER A 34 -2.87 -6.87 0.76
N CYS A 35 -1.54 -6.80 0.61
CA CYS A 35 -0.90 -6.29 -0.61
C CYS A 35 -1.23 -7.13 -1.85
N ILE A 36 -1.26 -8.46 -1.72
CA ILE A 36 -1.67 -9.35 -2.82
C ILE A 36 -3.14 -9.08 -3.18
N GLY A 37 -4.02 -8.95 -2.17
CA GLY A 37 -5.42 -8.61 -2.39
C GLY A 37 -5.59 -7.29 -3.13
N THR A 38 -4.86 -6.24 -2.75
CA THR A 38 -4.93 -4.92 -3.41
C THR A 38 -4.30 -4.90 -4.80
N LEU A 39 -3.30 -5.75 -5.08
CA LEU A 39 -2.75 -5.93 -6.43
C LEU A 39 -3.71 -6.68 -7.35
N VAL A 40 -4.44 -7.67 -6.83
CA VAL A 40 -5.38 -8.49 -7.60
C VAL A 40 -6.71 -7.78 -7.83
N TYR A 41 -7.17 -6.96 -6.86
CA TYR A 41 -8.47 -6.31 -6.91
C TYR A 41 -8.76 -5.54 -8.22
N PRO A 42 -7.87 -4.68 -8.76
CA PRO A 42 -8.10 -3.99 -10.03
C PRO A 42 -8.34 -4.91 -11.22
N ILE A 43 -7.74 -6.10 -11.23
CA ILE A 43 -7.92 -7.08 -12.30
C ILE A 43 -9.34 -7.67 -12.22
N LEU A 44 -9.81 -7.92 -11.00
CA LEU A 44 -11.19 -8.38 -10.76
C LEU A 44 -12.22 -7.29 -11.09
N ASP A 45 -11.90 -6.04 -10.78
CA ASP A 45 -12.74 -4.88 -11.10
C ASP A 45 -12.85 -4.64 -12.61
N ALA A 46 -11.71 -4.66 -13.32
CA ALA A 46 -11.67 -4.57 -14.77
C ALA A 46 -12.42 -5.72 -15.47
N GLY A 47 -12.36 -6.94 -14.91
CA GLY A 47 -13.15 -8.08 -15.37
C GLY A 47 -14.64 -8.04 -15.01
N GLY A 48 -15.09 -7.01 -14.28
CA GLY A 48 -16.48 -6.86 -13.87
C GLY A 48 -16.93 -7.78 -12.73
N ILE A 49 -16.01 -8.48 -12.07
CA ILE A 49 -16.30 -9.45 -11.01
C ILE A 49 -16.60 -8.75 -9.67
N MET A 50 -15.89 -7.66 -9.36
CA MET A 50 -16.02 -6.96 -8.08
C MET A 50 -15.85 -5.45 -8.25
N ARG A 51 -16.84 -4.66 -7.83
CA ARG A 51 -16.79 -3.19 -7.90
C ARG A 51 -16.88 -2.57 -6.51
N LEU A 52 -15.78 -1.99 -6.04
CA LEU A 52 -15.69 -1.29 -4.76
C LEU A 52 -15.40 0.19 -5.01
N ASN A 53 -16.38 1.03 -4.70
CA ASN A 53 -16.19 2.46 -4.73
C ASN A 53 -15.44 2.93 -3.49
N CYS A 54 -14.64 3.99 -3.64
CA CYS A 54 -13.89 4.56 -2.54
C CYS A 54 -14.83 5.14 -1.47
N ILE A 55 -14.85 4.52 -0.28
CA ILE A 55 -15.67 4.98 0.86
C ILE A 55 -15.27 6.39 1.29
N PHE A 56 -13.97 6.71 1.27
CA PHE A 56 -13.47 8.05 1.61
C PHE A 56 -14.08 9.12 0.71
N LYS A 57 -14.10 8.89 -0.61
CA LYS A 57 -14.72 9.81 -1.57
C LYS A 57 -16.23 9.88 -1.39
N SER A 58 -16.88 8.74 -1.12
CA SER A 58 -18.33 8.68 -0.86
C SER A 58 -18.75 9.56 0.32
N ILE A 59 -17.94 9.58 1.39
CA ILE A 59 -18.22 10.34 2.61
C ILE A 59 -17.80 11.80 2.49
N THR A 60 -16.62 12.08 1.94
CA THR A 60 -16.02 13.42 1.96
C THR A 60 -16.25 14.24 0.69
N GLY A 61 -16.60 13.58 -0.41
CA GLY A 61 -16.58 14.17 -1.76
C GLY A 61 -15.18 14.41 -2.33
N LEU A 62 -14.11 14.16 -1.55
CA LEU A 62 -12.73 14.42 -1.94
C LEU A 62 -12.01 13.14 -2.39
N PRO A 63 -11.08 13.22 -3.36
CA PRO A 63 -10.21 12.11 -3.67
C PRO A 63 -9.21 11.87 -2.54
N CYS A 64 -8.88 10.60 -2.29
CA CYS A 64 -7.63 10.24 -1.65
C CYS A 64 -6.52 10.04 -2.71
N PRO A 65 -5.23 9.97 -2.31
CA PRO A 65 -4.13 9.80 -3.25
C PRO A 65 -4.25 8.54 -4.13
N THR A 66 -4.92 7.50 -3.64
CA THR A 66 -5.10 6.22 -4.34
C THR A 66 -6.43 6.11 -5.10
N CYS A 67 -7.29 7.13 -5.08
CA CYS A 67 -8.50 7.12 -5.92
C CYS A 67 -8.15 6.93 -7.41
N GLY A 68 -9.03 6.29 -8.18
CA GLY A 68 -8.78 5.99 -9.59
C GLY A 68 -7.72 4.92 -9.85
N TYR A 69 -7.13 4.29 -8.82
CA TYR A 69 -6.15 3.22 -9.02
C TYR A 69 -6.70 2.05 -9.83
N SER A 70 -7.88 1.51 -9.48
CA SER A 70 -8.47 0.38 -10.22
C SER A 70 -8.77 0.74 -11.67
N THR A 71 -9.31 1.94 -11.91
CA THR A 71 -9.55 2.46 -13.26
C THR A 71 -8.25 2.62 -14.04
N ALA A 72 -7.19 3.14 -13.40
CA ALA A 72 -5.89 3.28 -14.02
C ALA A 72 -5.34 1.92 -14.48
N ILE A 73 -5.48 0.88 -13.67
CA ILE A 73 -5.07 -0.48 -14.08
C ILE A 73 -6.00 -1.03 -15.17
N GLY A 74 -7.30 -0.77 -15.11
CA GLY A 74 -8.23 -1.14 -16.19
C GLY A 74 -7.86 -0.52 -17.54
N CYS A 75 -7.52 0.78 -17.56
CA CYS A 75 -7.02 1.47 -18.75
C CYS A 75 -5.72 0.83 -19.26
N LEU A 76 -4.77 0.55 -18.35
CA LEU A 76 -3.51 -0.12 -18.69
C LEU A 76 -3.76 -1.50 -19.33
N LEU A 77 -4.63 -2.33 -18.73
CA LEU A 77 -4.99 -3.65 -19.24
C LEU A 77 -5.68 -3.58 -20.61
N SER A 78 -6.34 -2.46 -20.91
CA SER A 78 -6.97 -2.18 -22.21
C SER A 78 -6.01 -1.56 -23.23
N GLY A 79 -4.75 -1.31 -22.85
CA GLY A 79 -3.73 -0.67 -23.70
C GLY A 79 -3.75 0.86 -23.70
N ASP A 80 -4.62 1.51 -22.91
CA ASP A 80 -4.72 2.96 -22.79
C ASP A 80 -3.84 3.50 -21.65
N ILE A 81 -2.55 3.64 -21.95
CA ILE A 81 -1.56 4.12 -20.99
C ILE A 81 -1.83 5.60 -20.62
N SER A 82 -2.31 6.40 -21.57
CA SER A 82 -2.56 7.83 -21.35
C SER A 82 -3.64 8.04 -20.29
N HIS A 83 -4.81 7.40 -20.44
CA HIS A 83 -5.88 7.48 -19.44
C HIS A 83 -5.51 6.80 -18.14
N SER A 84 -4.66 5.77 -18.18
CA SER A 84 -4.12 5.15 -16.97
C SER A 84 -3.42 6.18 -16.06
N PHE A 85 -2.54 7.01 -16.62
CA PHE A 85 -1.87 8.07 -15.86
C PHE A 85 -2.79 9.23 -15.46
N LEU A 86 -3.81 9.56 -16.26
CA LEU A 86 -4.79 10.57 -15.86
C LEU A 86 -5.59 10.13 -14.64
N HIS A 87 -6.01 8.87 -14.58
CA HIS A 87 -6.77 8.33 -13.45
C HIS A 87 -5.95 8.22 -12.16
N ASN A 88 -4.70 7.76 -12.25
CA ASN A 88 -3.81 7.77 -11.10
C ASN A 88 -2.34 7.92 -11.52
N PRO A 89 -1.76 9.12 -11.44
CA PRO A 89 -0.38 9.35 -11.92
C PRO A 89 0.69 8.48 -11.25
N ALA A 90 0.41 7.92 -10.07
CA ALA A 90 1.34 7.13 -9.29
C ALA A 90 1.00 5.63 -9.22
N TRP A 91 0.10 5.11 -10.06
CA TRP A 91 -0.31 3.70 -10.02
C TRP A 91 0.91 2.75 -10.11
N ILE A 92 1.91 3.10 -10.93
CA ILE A 92 3.12 2.29 -11.12
C ILE A 92 3.98 2.26 -9.85
N PHE A 93 4.11 3.39 -9.16
CA PHE A 93 4.83 3.48 -7.89
C PHE A 93 4.09 2.70 -6.80
N TRP A 94 2.76 2.73 -6.81
CA TRP A 94 1.93 1.97 -5.87
C TRP A 94 2.11 0.46 -6.06
N ILE A 95 2.12 -0.02 -7.31
CA ILE A 95 2.42 -1.44 -7.62
C ILE A 95 3.82 -1.81 -7.17
N ALA A 96 4.83 -1.02 -7.55
CA ALA A 96 6.22 -1.30 -7.20
C ALA A 96 6.43 -1.36 -5.68
N PHE A 97 5.81 -0.44 -4.94
CA PHE A 97 5.86 -0.42 -3.48
C PHE A 97 5.20 -1.67 -2.86
N GLN A 98 4.01 -2.05 -3.29
CA GLN A 98 3.32 -3.25 -2.80
C GLN A 98 4.07 -4.54 -3.12
N VAL A 99 4.58 -4.68 -4.35
CA VAL A 99 5.41 -5.83 -4.73
C VAL A 99 6.67 -5.90 -3.86
N GLY A 100 7.30 -4.75 -3.58
CA GLY A 100 8.41 -4.65 -2.64
C GLY A 100 8.04 -5.11 -1.23
N LEU A 101 6.89 -4.68 -0.70
CA LEU A 101 6.41 -5.11 0.62
C LEU A 101 6.11 -6.61 0.67
N VAL A 102 5.49 -7.18 -0.36
CA VAL A 102 5.24 -8.62 -0.46
C VAL A 102 6.58 -9.37 -0.46
N PHE A 103 7.54 -8.95 -1.27
CA PHE A 103 8.85 -9.59 -1.34
C PHE A 103 9.60 -9.51 0.00
N ILE A 104 9.60 -8.34 0.63
CA ILE A 104 10.22 -8.13 1.95
C ILE A 104 9.54 -9.01 3.01
N GLY A 105 8.21 -9.03 3.04
CA GLY A 105 7.44 -9.81 4.00
C GLY A 105 7.68 -11.31 3.86
N ILE A 106 7.64 -11.83 2.63
CA ILE A 106 7.96 -13.24 2.33
C ILE A 106 9.40 -13.56 2.74
N LYS A 107 10.37 -12.71 2.37
CA LYS A 107 11.76 -12.90 2.77
C LYS A 107 11.91 -12.92 4.29
N SER A 108 11.23 -12.03 5.02
CA SER A 108 11.25 -12.01 6.47
C SER A 108 10.69 -13.28 7.10
N ILE A 109 9.57 -13.79 6.58
CA ILE A 109 8.96 -15.05 7.02
C ILE A 109 9.91 -16.23 6.76
N VAL A 110 10.42 -16.35 5.53
CA VAL A 110 11.29 -17.49 5.12
C VAL A 110 12.61 -17.49 5.88
N THR A 111 13.23 -16.32 6.04
CA THR A 111 14.54 -16.21 6.72
C THR A 111 14.41 -16.16 8.25
N GLY A 112 13.20 -15.95 8.78
CA GLY A 112 12.95 -15.69 10.19
C GLY A 112 13.68 -14.44 10.69
N ARG A 113 13.96 -13.47 9.81
CA ARG A 113 14.65 -12.22 10.14
C ARG A 113 13.75 -11.02 9.87
N GLN A 114 13.73 -10.08 10.80
CA GLN A 114 12.98 -8.84 10.62
C GLN A 114 13.65 -7.97 9.56
N ALA A 115 12.89 -7.60 8.52
CA ALA A 115 13.36 -6.63 7.56
C ALA A 115 13.20 -5.22 8.12
N VAL A 116 14.20 -4.37 7.83
CA VAL A 116 14.18 -2.96 8.18
C VAL A 116 13.85 -2.17 6.93
N ILE A 117 12.75 -1.44 6.95
CA ILE A 117 12.40 -0.52 5.88
C ILE A 117 13.15 0.80 6.13
N PRO A 118 13.96 1.28 5.18
CA PRO A 118 14.70 2.52 5.39
C PRO A 118 13.73 3.70 5.45
N VAL A 119 13.91 4.60 6.42
CA VAL A 119 13.07 5.80 6.58
C VAL A 119 12.97 6.63 5.29
N LYS A 120 14.03 6.64 4.48
CA LYS A 120 14.05 7.31 3.16
C LYS A 120 12.95 6.80 2.23
N LEU A 121 12.64 5.50 2.25
CA LEU A 121 11.57 4.93 1.44
C LEU A 121 10.19 5.39 1.94
N ILE A 122 10.00 5.48 3.26
CA ILE A 122 8.77 5.99 3.87
C ILE A 122 8.56 7.46 3.50
N VAL A 123 9.61 8.28 3.59
CA VAL A 123 9.59 9.68 3.19
C VAL A 123 9.31 9.83 1.69
N ALA A 124 9.96 9.03 0.83
CA ALA A 124 9.69 9.04 -0.60
C ALA A 124 8.24 8.68 -0.93
N LEU A 125 7.67 7.66 -0.27
CA LEU A 125 6.26 7.30 -0.43
C LEU A 125 5.34 8.45 0.01
N ALA A 126 5.61 9.07 1.17
CA ALA A 126 4.81 10.20 1.65
C ALA A 126 4.83 11.37 0.65
N ILE A 127 6.00 11.69 0.10
CA ILE A 127 6.15 12.72 -0.94
C ILE A 127 5.32 12.34 -2.18
N ILE A 128 5.44 11.10 -2.68
CA ILE A 128 4.69 10.63 -3.84
C ILE A 128 3.17 10.73 -3.59
N LEU A 129 2.69 10.33 -2.40
CA LEU A 129 1.27 10.43 -2.06
C LEU A 129 0.77 11.87 -2.06
N VAL A 130 1.54 12.80 -1.48
CA VAL A 130 1.21 14.23 -1.49
C VAL A 130 1.20 14.79 -2.91
N LEU A 131 2.22 14.49 -3.72
CA LEU A 131 2.29 14.92 -5.11
C LEU A 131 1.13 14.37 -5.94
N THR A 132 0.77 13.09 -5.73
CA THR A 132 -0.37 12.46 -6.41
C THR A 132 -1.68 13.13 -6.01
N TRP A 133 -1.83 13.48 -4.74
CA TRP A 133 -3.02 14.17 -4.26
C TRP A 133 -3.17 15.56 -4.87
N VAL A 134 -2.07 16.34 -4.92
CA VAL A 134 -2.04 17.64 -5.59
C VAL A 134 -2.33 17.49 -7.09
N ALA A 135 -1.71 16.53 -7.77
CA ALA A 135 -1.95 16.27 -9.19
C ALA A 135 -3.43 15.99 -9.49
N LYS A 136 -4.14 15.28 -8.60
CA LYS A 136 -5.59 15.04 -8.77
C LYS A 136 -6.40 16.32 -8.79
N PHE A 137 -6.12 17.27 -7.89
CA PHE A 137 -6.82 18.56 -7.90
C PHE A 137 -6.52 19.40 -9.14
N ILE A 138 -5.36 19.20 -9.78
CA ILE A 138 -4.99 19.88 -11.02
C ILE A 138 -5.65 19.22 -12.24
N ILE A 139 -5.67 17.88 -12.27
CA ILE A 139 -6.18 17.09 -13.39
C ILE A 139 -7.70 17.22 -13.51
N GLY A 140 -8.42 17.19 -12.38
CA GLY A 140 -9.88 17.37 -12.35
C GLY A 140 -10.66 16.15 -11.84
N PRO A 141 -11.91 16.35 -11.38
CA PRO A 141 -12.73 15.33 -10.75
C PRO A 141 -13.26 14.23 -11.68
N GLU A 142 -13.16 14.40 -12.99
CA GLU A 142 -13.55 13.40 -13.99
C GLU A 142 -12.64 12.16 -14.00
N PHE A 143 -11.44 12.27 -13.41
CA PHE A 143 -10.44 11.21 -13.38
C PHE A 143 -10.36 10.44 -12.06
N TYR A 144 -11.25 10.68 -11.09
CA TYR A 144 -11.30 9.93 -9.84
C TYR A 144 -12.69 9.89 -9.22
#